data_AF-A0A9E5HF62-F1
#
_entry.id   AF-A0A9E5HF62-F1
#
_cell.length_a   1.000
_cell.length_b   1.000
_cell.length_c   1.000
_cell.angle_alpha   90.00
_cell.angle_beta   90.00
_cell.angle_gamma   90.00
#
_symmetry.space_group_name_H-M   'P 1'
#
loop_
_entity.id
_entity.type
_entity.pdbx_description
1 polymer ?
#
loop_
_entity_poly.entity_id
_entity_poly.type
_entity_poly.pdbx_seq_one_letter_code
_entity_poly.pdbx_strand_id
1 'polypeptide(L)'
;MAPLDKTIPRLSGLDGEGSVQVHQDPDMKIEGAKVFSVYGKGGIGKSTTSSNLSAAFSKLGKRVLQIGCDPKHDSTFTLTGSLVPTVIDILKEVDFHAEELRPEDFVFEGFNGVKCVEAGGPPAGTGCGGRLAGCVANRSKETNEVDRYCDVVGFNRIAHMPDVDVIRRSRLKKKTLFEMDMDEDVAIVQAEYIKLAETLWNGTEPLAPAPLEDRDIFELLGFD
;
A
#
# COMPACT_ATOMS: atom_id res chain seq x y z
N MET A 1 20.04 -13.41 22.90
CA MET A 1 20.46 -13.43 21.50
C MET A 1 20.63 -14.88 21.11
N ALA A 2 19.80 -15.39 20.19
CA ALA A 2 20.05 -16.69 19.61
C ALA A 2 21.40 -16.64 18.87
N PRO A 3 22.24 -17.69 18.96
CA PRO A 3 23.53 -17.69 18.30
C PRO A 3 23.35 -17.61 16.78
N LEU A 4 24.08 -16.69 16.15
CA LEU A 4 24.30 -16.71 14.70
C LEU A 4 24.79 -18.11 14.32
N ASP A 5 24.02 -18.81 13.51
CA ASP A 5 24.44 -20.08 12.94
C ASP A 5 25.64 -19.83 12.03
N LYS A 6 26.81 -20.33 12.46
CA LYS A 6 28.09 -20.19 11.74
C LYS A 6 28.28 -21.27 10.69
N THR A 7 27.30 -22.16 10.50
CA THR A 7 27.35 -23.14 9.42
C THR A 7 26.90 -22.51 8.10
N ILE A 8 27.72 -21.59 7.58
CA ILE A 8 27.62 -21.16 6.19
C ILE A 8 27.90 -22.40 5.33
N PRO A 9 26.93 -22.92 4.56
CA PRO A 9 27.20 -24.04 3.68
C PRO A 9 28.27 -23.62 2.65
N ARG A 10 29.36 -24.39 2.52
CA ARG A 10 30.32 -24.17 1.42
C ARG A 10 29.66 -24.60 0.11
N LEU A 11 29.20 -23.63 -0.67
CA LEU A 11 28.53 -23.82 -1.96
C LEU A 11 29.43 -23.52 -3.17
N SER A 12 30.76 -23.49 -2.98
CA SER A 12 31.70 -23.34 -4.09
C SER A 12 31.69 -24.57 -5.00
N GLY A 13 31.35 -24.41 -6.29
CA GLY A 13 31.49 -25.45 -7.31
C GLY A 13 30.20 -25.96 -7.96
N LEU A 14 29.03 -25.36 -7.68
CA LEU A 14 27.81 -25.58 -8.45
C LEU A 14 27.47 -24.28 -9.17
N ASP A 15 28.25 -24.01 -10.21
CA ASP A 15 28.40 -22.66 -10.74
C ASP A 15 27.23 -22.29 -11.66
N GLY A 16 26.55 -21.24 -11.24
CA GLY A 16 25.64 -20.38 -11.98
C GLY A 16 25.36 -19.14 -11.14
N GLU A 17 26.39 -18.28 -11.00
CA GLU A 17 26.38 -16.94 -10.39
C GLU A 17 25.53 -16.71 -9.13
N GLY A 18 26.16 -16.89 -7.97
CA GLY A 18 26.14 -15.93 -6.83
C GLY A 18 24.82 -15.58 -6.14
N SER A 19 23.67 -16.04 -6.64
CA SER A 19 22.36 -15.79 -6.09
C SER A 19 21.79 -17.10 -5.61
N VAL A 20 21.46 -17.19 -4.31
CA VAL A 20 20.50 -18.21 -3.87
C VAL A 20 19.16 -17.76 -4.41
N GLN A 21 18.86 -18.16 -5.65
CA GLN A 21 17.55 -17.95 -6.21
C GLN A 21 16.57 -18.72 -5.33
N VAL A 22 15.61 -18.01 -4.74
CA VAL A 22 14.46 -18.65 -4.10
C VAL A 22 13.75 -19.42 -5.21
N HIS A 23 13.98 -20.73 -5.23
CA HIS A 23 13.25 -21.62 -6.12
C HIS A 23 11.79 -21.62 -5.65
N GLN A 24 10.91 -21.02 -6.46
CA GLN A 24 9.47 -21.13 -6.24
C GLN A 24 9.11 -22.61 -6.13
N ASP A 25 8.26 -22.94 -5.16
CA ASP A 25 7.66 -24.26 -5.08
C ASP A 25 7.05 -24.59 -6.46
N PRO A 26 7.47 -25.68 -7.11
CA PRO A 26 6.99 -26.03 -8.45
C PRO A 26 5.46 -26.24 -8.52
N ASP A 27 4.80 -26.46 -7.38
CA ASP A 27 3.35 -26.53 -7.27
C ASP A 27 2.69 -25.15 -7.04
N MET A 28 3.46 -24.12 -6.67
CA MET A 28 2.99 -22.75 -6.49
C MET A 28 2.82 -22.06 -7.85
N LYS A 29 1.65 -22.23 -8.47
CA LYS A 29 1.22 -21.39 -9.60
C LYS A 29 0.73 -20.04 -9.10
N ILE A 30 1.48 -18.96 -9.37
CA ILE A 30 0.90 -17.61 -9.34
C ILE A 30 0.05 -17.48 -10.61
N GLU A 31 -1.23 -17.82 -10.53
CA GLU A 31 -2.19 -17.64 -11.64
C GLU A 31 -2.34 -16.16 -12.05
N GLY A 32 -1.98 -15.24 -11.14
CA GLY A 32 -1.85 -13.79 -11.37
C GLY A 32 -1.92 -13.01 -10.05
N ALA A 33 -1.51 -11.74 -10.08
CA ALA A 33 -1.70 -10.80 -8.96
C ALA A 33 -2.36 -9.51 -9.47
N LYS A 34 -3.30 -8.97 -8.70
CA LYS A 34 -3.83 -7.62 -8.94
C LYS A 34 -2.92 -6.62 -8.22
N VAL A 35 -2.24 -5.77 -8.99
CA VAL A 35 -1.31 -4.77 -8.46
C VAL A 35 -2.00 -3.41 -8.46
N PHE A 36 -1.99 -2.75 -7.30
CA PHE A 36 -2.57 -1.42 -7.11
C PHE A 36 -1.48 -0.45 -6.66
N SER A 37 -1.43 0.72 -7.29
CA SER A 37 -0.53 1.82 -6.91
C SER A 37 -1.36 2.99 -6.40
N VAL A 38 -1.09 3.43 -5.16
CA VAL A 38 -1.85 4.51 -4.51
C VAL A 38 -1.04 5.81 -4.54
N TYR A 39 -1.56 6.80 -5.25
CA TYR A 39 -0.95 8.14 -5.40
C TYR A 39 -1.79 9.23 -4.74
N GLY A 40 -1.21 10.44 -4.65
CA GLY A 40 -1.87 11.62 -4.10
C GLY A 40 -0.92 12.52 -3.33
N LYS A 41 -1.43 13.71 -2.98
CA LYS A 41 -0.70 14.76 -2.25
C LYS A 41 -0.11 14.24 -0.92
N GLY A 42 0.97 14.86 -0.46
CA GLY A 42 1.49 14.65 0.89
C GLY A 42 0.41 14.90 1.96
N GLY A 43 0.30 14.00 2.94
CA GLY A 43 -0.66 14.15 4.05
C GLY A 43 -2.13 13.83 3.75
N ILE A 44 -2.50 13.54 2.49
CA ILE A 44 -3.91 13.26 2.12
C ILE A 44 -4.45 11.93 2.67
N GLY A 45 -3.55 11.06 3.18
CA GLY A 45 -3.91 9.78 3.80
C GLY A 45 -3.59 8.53 2.99
N LYS A 46 -2.72 8.60 1.96
CA LYS A 46 -2.28 7.44 1.15
C LYS A 46 -2.00 6.19 1.99
N SER A 47 -1.06 6.28 2.93
CA SER A 47 -0.67 5.16 3.81
C SER A 47 -1.83 4.63 4.66
N THR A 48 -2.74 5.51 5.09
CA THR A 48 -3.93 5.13 5.86
C THR A 48 -4.93 4.38 4.99
N THR A 49 -5.14 4.84 3.76
CA THR A 49 -6.00 4.15 2.78
C THR A 49 -5.38 2.81 2.39
N SER A 50 -4.10 2.75 2.07
CA SER A 50 -3.41 1.52 1.68
C SER A 50 -3.44 0.46 2.78
N SER A 51 -3.11 0.81 4.02
CA SER A 51 -3.10 -0.15 5.14
C SER A 51 -4.49 -0.72 5.47
N ASN A 52 -5.53 0.11 5.48
CA ASN A 52 -6.89 -0.38 5.72
C ASN A 52 -7.45 -1.14 4.52
N LEU A 53 -7.09 -0.77 3.30
CA LEU A 53 -7.44 -1.53 2.10
C LEU A 53 -6.77 -2.91 2.10
N SER A 54 -5.51 -3.00 2.50
CA SER A 54 -4.80 -4.29 2.68
C SER A 54 -5.47 -5.16 3.75
N ALA A 55 -5.88 -4.56 4.87
CA ALA A 55 -6.65 -5.26 5.90
C ALA A 55 -8.03 -5.71 5.42
N ALA A 56 -8.71 -4.92 4.60
CA ALA A 56 -9.99 -5.30 3.99
C ALA A 56 -9.82 -6.48 3.02
N PHE A 57 -8.82 -6.44 2.12
CA PHE A 57 -8.52 -7.57 1.24
C PHE A 57 -8.20 -8.86 2.01
N SER A 58 -7.44 -8.77 3.11
CA SER A 58 -7.16 -9.96 3.93
C SER A 58 -8.41 -10.49 4.64
N LYS A 59 -9.33 -9.61 5.08
CA LYS A 59 -10.65 -10.02 5.59
C LYS A 59 -11.54 -10.67 4.53
N LEU A 60 -11.37 -10.31 3.25
CA LEU A 60 -11.98 -10.99 2.10
C LEU A 60 -11.26 -12.28 1.68
N GLY A 61 -10.35 -12.79 2.52
CA GLY A 61 -9.62 -14.04 2.29
C GLY A 61 -8.51 -13.95 1.24
N LYS A 62 -8.08 -12.75 0.85
CA LYS A 62 -6.99 -12.56 -0.12
C LYS A 62 -5.64 -12.57 0.59
N ARG A 63 -4.63 -13.15 -0.07
CA ARG A 63 -3.22 -12.96 0.32
C ARG A 63 -2.79 -11.58 -0.16
N VAL A 64 -2.20 -10.79 0.73
CA VAL A 64 -1.85 -9.39 0.47
C VAL A 64 -0.39 -9.12 0.79
N LEU A 65 0.27 -8.39 -0.10
CA LEU A 65 1.58 -7.79 0.11
C LEU A 65 1.45 -6.27 -0.04
N GLN A 66 1.80 -5.52 1.00
CA GLN A 66 1.90 -4.07 0.95
C GLN A 66 3.36 -3.64 0.96
N ILE A 67 3.75 -2.84 -0.04
CA ILE A 67 5.09 -2.26 -0.15
C ILE A 67 4.99 -0.74 0.04
N GLY A 68 5.62 -0.23 1.09
CA GLY A 68 5.80 1.20 1.31
C GLY A 68 6.98 1.72 0.52
N CYS A 69 6.72 2.69 -0.37
CA CYS A 69 7.73 3.33 -1.22
C CYS A 69 7.91 4.82 -0.92
N ASP A 70 7.39 5.29 0.22
CA ASP A 70 7.47 6.70 0.62
C ASP A 70 8.72 6.92 1.51
N PRO A 71 9.49 7.99 1.31
CA PRO A 71 10.63 8.33 2.18
C PRO A 71 10.28 8.40 3.67
N LYS A 72 9.01 8.63 4.01
CA LYS A 72 8.50 8.66 5.39
C LYS A 72 8.44 7.27 6.05
N HIS A 73 8.55 6.17 5.29
CA HIS A 73 8.70 4.80 5.81
C HIS A 73 7.67 4.39 6.89
N ASP A 74 6.43 4.90 6.80
CA ASP A 74 5.34 4.66 7.74
C ASP A 74 4.06 4.15 7.05
N SER A 75 4.21 3.51 5.89
CA SER A 75 3.10 3.00 5.07
C SER A 75 2.41 1.81 5.75
N THR A 76 3.21 0.87 6.24
CA THR A 76 2.81 -0.39 6.86
C THR A 76 2.70 -0.30 8.38
N PHE A 77 3.07 0.83 8.99
CA PHE A 77 3.10 1.07 10.43
C PHE A 77 1.84 0.62 11.19
N THR A 78 0.65 0.84 10.63
CA THR A 78 -0.62 0.45 11.27
C THR A 78 -0.98 -1.01 11.08
N LEU A 79 -0.37 -1.70 10.11
CA LEU A 79 -0.52 -3.15 9.93
C LEU A 79 0.40 -3.91 10.89
N THR A 80 1.61 -3.40 11.11
CA THR A 80 2.65 -4.05 11.93
C THR A 80 2.62 -3.62 13.40
N GLY A 81 2.01 -2.47 13.70
CA GLY A 81 2.02 -1.86 15.04
C GLY A 81 3.34 -1.17 15.42
N SER A 82 4.32 -1.16 14.52
CA SER A 82 5.67 -0.62 14.73
C SER A 82 6.29 -0.14 13.41
N LEU A 83 7.34 0.68 13.51
CA LEU A 83 8.16 0.99 12.33
C LEU A 83 9.08 -0.21 12.11
N VAL A 84 8.89 -0.90 10.99
CA VAL A 84 9.75 -2.01 10.58
C VAL A 84 11.02 -1.46 9.91
N PRO A 85 12.16 -2.17 10.00
CA PRO A 85 13.36 -1.82 9.24
C PRO A 85 13.06 -1.69 7.76
N THR A 86 13.63 -0.66 7.13
CA THR A 86 13.48 -0.49 5.69
C THR A 86 14.44 -1.42 4.94
N VAL A 87 14.10 -1.78 3.69
CA VAL A 87 14.97 -2.56 2.82
C VAL A 87 16.32 -1.85 2.65
N ILE A 88 16.34 -0.51 2.52
CA ILE A 88 17.58 0.24 2.43
C ILE A 88 18.42 0.17 3.71
N ASP A 89 17.80 0.10 4.90
CA ASP A 89 18.54 -0.05 6.15
C ASP A 89 19.09 -1.47 6.31
N ILE A 90 18.31 -2.49 5.96
CA ILE A 90 18.73 -3.89 5.94
C ILE A 90 19.88 -4.10 4.96
N LEU A 91 19.81 -3.50 3.76
CA LEU A 91 20.89 -3.56 2.78
C LEU A 91 22.20 -2.96 3.31
N LYS A 92 22.15 -1.91 4.13
CA LYS A 92 23.39 -1.34 4.73
C LYS A 92 24.06 -2.32 5.70
N GLU A 93 23.30 -3.20 6.35
CA GLU A 93 23.85 -4.18 7.30
C GLU A 93 24.69 -5.26 6.60
N VAL A 94 24.41 -5.51 5.31
CA VAL A 94 25.14 -6.45 4.44
C VAL A 94 25.99 -5.73 3.38
N ASP A 95 26.39 -4.48 3.63
CA ASP A 95 27.16 -3.65 2.69
C ASP A 95 26.63 -3.66 1.24
N PHE A 96 25.30 -3.62 1.11
CA PHE A 96 24.54 -3.64 -0.15
C PHE A 96 24.67 -4.91 -1.00
N HIS A 97 25.17 -6.01 -0.43
CA HIS A 97 25.15 -7.34 -1.04
C HIS A 97 23.74 -7.96 -0.98
N ALA A 98 22.87 -7.57 -1.91
CA ALA A 98 21.48 -8.00 -1.95
C ALA A 98 21.30 -9.54 -2.08
N GLU A 99 22.30 -10.24 -2.61
CA GLU A 99 22.38 -11.70 -2.70
C GLU A 99 22.42 -12.42 -1.34
N GLU A 100 22.85 -11.71 -0.29
CA GLU A 100 22.87 -12.22 1.09
C GLU A 100 21.47 -12.20 1.73
N LEU A 101 20.55 -11.40 1.20
CA LEU A 101 19.21 -11.25 1.75
C LEU A 101 18.29 -12.41 1.37
N ARG A 102 17.37 -12.68 2.28
CA ARG A 102 16.23 -13.56 2.12
C ARG A 102 14.94 -12.77 2.35
N PRO A 103 13.80 -13.17 1.76
CA PRO A 103 12.53 -12.48 1.99
C PRO A 103 12.21 -12.28 3.46
N GLU A 104 12.54 -13.24 4.32
CA GLU A 104 12.29 -13.20 5.76
C GLU A 104 13.04 -12.06 6.48
N ASP A 105 14.10 -11.53 5.88
CA ASP A 105 14.89 -10.44 6.46
C ASP A 105 14.18 -9.09 6.34
N PHE A 106 13.34 -8.91 5.31
CA PHE A 106 12.71 -7.61 4.99
C PHE A 106 11.18 -7.69 4.80
N VAL A 107 10.57 -8.87 4.87
CA VAL A 107 9.13 -9.08 4.82
C VAL A 107 8.61 -9.34 6.23
N PHE A 108 7.84 -8.39 6.73
CA PHE A 108 7.23 -8.46 8.05
C PHE A 108 5.77 -8.87 7.95
N GLU A 109 5.29 -9.63 8.93
CA GLU A 109 3.87 -9.98 9.01
C GLU A 109 3.11 -8.93 9.82
N GLY A 110 2.06 -8.39 9.22
CA GLY A 110 1.13 -7.47 9.87
C GLY A 110 -0.24 -8.10 10.11
N PHE A 111 -1.21 -7.25 10.38
CA PHE A 111 -2.58 -7.63 10.67
C PHE A 111 -3.13 -8.69 9.70
N ASN A 112 -3.68 -9.76 10.26
CA ASN A 112 -4.37 -10.82 9.51
C ASN A 112 -3.52 -11.43 8.37
N GLY A 113 -2.21 -11.59 8.61
CA GLY A 113 -1.27 -12.24 7.68
C GLY A 113 -0.84 -11.38 6.49
N VAL A 114 -1.17 -10.08 6.48
CA VAL A 114 -0.70 -9.15 5.44
C VAL A 114 0.82 -9.07 5.49
N LYS A 115 1.50 -9.36 4.38
CA LYS A 115 2.94 -9.21 4.26
C LYS A 115 3.27 -7.75 4.00
N CYS A 116 4.25 -7.22 4.73
CA CYS A 116 4.60 -5.80 4.78
C CYS A 116 6.08 -5.63 4.44
N VAL A 117 6.37 -4.72 3.52
CA VAL A 117 7.73 -4.29 3.18
C VAL A 117 7.77 -2.77 3.22
N GLU A 118 8.80 -2.18 3.80
CA GLU A 118 9.11 -0.76 3.66
C GLU A 118 10.39 -0.66 2.84
N ALA A 119 10.33 -0.19 1.61
CA ALA A 119 11.54 -0.07 0.79
C ALA A 119 12.54 0.90 1.43
N GLY A 120 12.03 2.01 1.98
CA GLY A 120 12.83 3.19 2.28
C GLY A 120 13.45 3.77 1.01
N GLY A 121 14.02 4.97 1.09
CA GLY A 121 14.74 5.54 -0.05
C GLY A 121 14.66 7.06 -0.20
N PRO A 122 15.41 7.60 -1.19
CA PRO A 122 15.41 9.02 -1.54
C PRO A 122 14.03 9.47 -2.09
N PRO A 123 13.80 10.79 -2.25
CA PRO A 123 12.52 11.34 -2.71
C PRO A 123 11.96 10.63 -3.95
N ALA A 124 10.64 10.52 -4.02
CA ALA A 124 9.94 9.73 -5.04
C ALA A 124 10.40 10.04 -6.48
N GLY A 125 10.86 9.00 -7.18
CA GLY A 125 11.07 9.03 -8.63
C GLY A 125 9.74 8.97 -9.39
N THR A 126 9.73 9.51 -10.61
CA THR A 126 8.52 9.74 -11.39
C THR A 126 8.01 8.46 -12.08
N GLY A 127 6.78 8.05 -11.75
CA GLY A 127 5.93 7.20 -12.58
C GLY A 127 6.04 5.69 -12.33
N CYS A 128 4.91 5.05 -11.98
CA CYS A 128 4.70 3.63 -12.23
C CYS A 128 3.69 3.49 -13.39
N GLY A 129 3.99 2.62 -14.36
CA GLY A 129 3.05 2.30 -15.43
C GLY A 129 1.79 1.63 -14.88
N GLY A 130 0.64 1.93 -15.44
CA GLY A 130 -0.64 1.39 -14.99
C GLY A 130 -1.84 2.04 -15.67
N ARG A 131 -3.04 1.53 -15.36
CA ARG A 131 -4.31 2.15 -15.74
C ARG A 131 -4.93 2.79 -14.50
N LEU A 132 -5.70 3.84 -14.70
CA LEU A 132 -6.38 4.53 -13.61
C LEU A 132 -7.68 3.79 -13.27
N ALA A 133 -7.82 3.38 -12.00
CA ALA A 133 -9.02 2.73 -11.48
C ALA A 133 -10.08 3.74 -11.03
N GLY A 134 -9.65 4.89 -10.50
CA GLY A 134 -10.52 5.93 -9.95
C GLY A 134 -9.82 6.74 -8.86
N CYS A 135 -10.55 7.67 -8.26
CA CYS A 135 -10.11 8.45 -7.09
C CYS A 135 -10.83 8.01 -5.82
N VAL A 136 -10.16 8.22 -4.70
CA VAL A 136 -10.71 8.06 -3.36
C VAL A 136 -10.83 9.44 -2.74
N ALA A 137 -12.06 9.93 -2.52
CA ALA A 137 -12.26 11.13 -1.73
C ALA A 137 -12.03 10.78 -0.26
N ASN A 138 -11.03 11.39 0.36
CA ASN A 138 -10.61 11.03 1.70
C ASN A 138 -10.67 12.25 2.62
N ARG A 139 -11.12 12.04 3.85
CA ARG A 139 -11.19 13.07 4.90
C ARG A 139 -11.98 14.30 4.45
N SER A 140 -13.13 14.07 3.83
CA SER A 140 -14.05 15.14 3.44
C SER A 140 -15.45 14.85 3.96
N LYS A 141 -16.21 15.91 4.24
CA LYS A 141 -17.64 15.82 4.59
C LYS A 141 -18.49 15.57 3.35
N GLU A 142 -18.16 16.28 2.27
CA GLU A 142 -18.83 16.20 0.97
C GLU A 142 -17.79 15.95 -0.13
N THR A 143 -18.27 15.72 -1.35
CA THR A 143 -17.43 15.36 -2.51
C THR A 143 -17.68 16.24 -3.72
N ASN A 144 -18.44 17.33 -3.60
CA ASN A 144 -18.91 18.14 -4.74
C ASN A 144 -17.78 18.56 -5.68
N GLU A 145 -16.66 19.06 -5.15
CA GLU A 145 -15.52 19.52 -5.95
C GLU A 145 -14.76 18.36 -6.60
N VAL A 146 -14.69 17.21 -5.91
CA VAL A 146 -14.09 15.99 -6.44
C VAL A 146 -14.93 15.46 -7.59
N ASP A 147 -16.24 15.40 -7.41
CA ASP A 147 -17.20 14.92 -8.40
C ASP A 147 -17.22 15.83 -9.61
N ARG A 148 -17.26 17.15 -9.40
CA ARG A 148 -17.23 18.15 -10.46
C ARG A 148 -15.94 18.08 -11.30
N TYR A 149 -14.79 17.82 -10.68
CA TYR A 149 -13.55 17.55 -11.44
C TYR A 149 -13.65 16.23 -12.22
N CYS A 150 -14.09 15.16 -11.56
CA CYS A 150 -14.22 13.83 -12.15
C CYS A 150 -15.11 13.84 -13.40
N ASP A 151 -16.24 14.53 -13.34
CA ASP A 151 -17.20 14.67 -14.45
C ASP A 151 -16.55 15.36 -15.67
N VAL A 152 -15.71 16.37 -15.45
CA VAL A 152 -15.05 17.12 -16.53
C VAL A 152 -13.96 16.29 -17.21
N VAL A 153 -13.16 15.56 -16.43
CA VAL A 153 -12.01 14.82 -16.97
C VAL A 153 -12.32 13.39 -17.40
N GLY A 154 -13.55 12.91 -17.19
CA GLY A 154 -13.92 11.51 -17.43
C GLY A 154 -13.25 10.55 -16.45
N PHE A 155 -13.22 10.94 -15.17
CA PHE A 155 -12.67 10.14 -14.08
C PHE A 155 -13.79 9.70 -13.12
N ASN A 156 -13.53 8.68 -12.29
CA ASN A 156 -14.55 8.16 -11.39
C ASN A 156 -14.06 8.20 -9.94
N ARG A 157 -14.91 8.68 -9.04
CA ARG A 157 -14.74 8.44 -7.60
C ARG A 157 -15.24 7.03 -7.26
N ILE A 158 -14.34 6.20 -6.75
CA ILE A 158 -14.62 4.79 -6.42
C ILE A 158 -14.88 4.55 -4.94
N ALA A 159 -14.54 5.51 -4.08
CA ALA A 159 -14.90 5.48 -2.66
C ALA A 159 -14.88 6.88 -2.03
N HIS A 160 -15.58 7.03 -0.91
CA HIS A 160 -15.56 8.21 -0.06
C HIS A 160 -15.33 7.78 1.38
N MET A 161 -14.19 8.19 1.93
CA MET A 161 -13.83 7.99 3.32
C MET A 161 -14.14 9.28 4.08
N PRO A 162 -15.12 9.27 5.00
CA PRO A 162 -15.59 10.47 5.67
C PRO A 162 -14.53 11.04 6.62
N ASP A 163 -14.65 12.33 6.93
CA ASP A 163 -13.82 12.99 7.95
C ASP A 163 -14.29 12.62 9.37
N VAL A 164 -13.96 11.41 9.79
CA VAL A 164 -14.26 10.88 11.13
C VAL A 164 -13.00 10.66 11.95
N ASP A 165 -13.06 11.01 13.24
CA ASP A 165 -11.89 11.00 14.12
C ASP A 165 -11.30 9.59 14.32
N VAL A 166 -12.11 8.55 14.13
CA VAL A 166 -11.66 7.16 14.33
C VAL A 166 -10.51 6.75 13.41
N ILE A 167 -10.45 7.29 12.18
CA ILE A 167 -9.34 7.07 11.25
C ILE A 167 -8.03 7.63 11.81
N ARG A 168 -8.09 8.82 12.40
CA ARG A 168 -6.93 9.45 13.06
C ARG A 168 -6.56 8.67 14.33
N ARG A 169 -7.54 8.28 15.15
CA ARG A 169 -7.32 7.50 16.38
C ARG A 169 -6.70 6.15 16.09
N SER A 170 -7.09 5.44 15.03
CA SER A 170 -6.53 4.13 14.70
C SER A 170 -5.02 4.24 14.45
N ARG A 171 -4.59 5.26 13.68
CA ARG A 171 -3.18 5.52 13.42
C ARG A 171 -2.40 5.87 14.69
N LEU A 172 -2.98 6.66 15.61
CA LEU A 172 -2.35 6.93 16.92
C LEU A 172 -2.24 5.68 17.80
N LYS A 173 -3.21 4.77 17.70
CA LYS A 173 -3.17 3.46 18.37
C LYS A 173 -2.29 2.44 17.65
N LYS A 174 -1.67 2.81 16.52
CA LYS A 174 -0.83 1.95 15.67
C LYS A 174 -1.60 0.74 15.14
N LYS A 175 -2.89 0.94 14.82
CA LYS A 175 -3.84 -0.10 14.45
C LYS A 175 -4.52 0.23 13.13
N THR A 176 -4.87 -0.79 12.37
CA THR A 176 -5.90 -0.70 11.34
C THR A 176 -7.26 -0.47 11.97
N LEU A 177 -8.24 0.01 11.19
CA LEU A 177 -9.63 0.13 11.65
C LEU A 177 -10.23 -1.23 12.04
N PHE A 178 -9.74 -2.32 11.45
CA PHE A 178 -10.18 -3.69 11.73
C PHE A 178 -9.69 -4.26 13.07
N GLU A 179 -8.84 -3.51 13.79
CA GLU A 179 -8.36 -3.83 15.14
C GLU A 179 -8.90 -2.87 16.21
N MET A 180 -9.70 -1.88 15.78
CA MET A 180 -10.33 -0.91 16.67
C MET A 180 -11.55 -1.56 17.34
N ASP A 181 -11.85 -1.10 18.56
CA ASP A 181 -13.07 -1.49 19.26
C ASP A 181 -14.29 -1.05 18.43
N MET A 182 -15.27 -1.93 18.29
CA MET A 182 -16.41 -1.67 17.40
C MET A 182 -17.29 -0.55 17.96
N ASP A 183 -17.46 0.50 17.17
CA ASP A 183 -18.43 1.57 17.35
C ASP A 183 -19.07 1.90 15.98
N GLU A 184 -20.06 2.80 15.96
CA GLU A 184 -20.78 3.16 14.75
C GLU A 184 -19.85 3.72 13.64
N ASP A 185 -18.92 4.60 14.01
CA ASP A 185 -17.96 5.18 13.07
C ASP A 185 -17.00 4.10 12.52
N VAL A 186 -16.50 3.20 13.38
CA VAL A 186 -15.66 2.07 12.95
C VAL A 186 -16.41 1.20 11.95
N ALA A 187 -17.67 0.86 12.25
CA ALA A 187 -18.48 0.00 11.38
C ALA A 187 -18.68 0.63 9.99
N ILE A 188 -19.01 1.93 9.94
CA ILE A 188 -19.20 2.68 8.68
C ILE A 188 -17.92 2.66 7.86
N VAL A 189 -16.78 3.03 8.45
CA VAL A 189 -15.53 3.13 7.68
C VAL A 189 -14.99 1.76 7.28
N GLN A 190 -15.13 0.72 8.12
CA GLN A 190 -14.79 -0.65 7.73
C GLN A 190 -15.62 -1.11 6.52
N ALA A 191 -16.93 -0.83 6.51
CA ALA A 191 -17.81 -1.20 5.40
C ALA A 191 -17.38 -0.53 4.09
N GLU A 192 -16.99 0.75 4.12
CA GLU A 192 -16.47 1.46 2.95
C GLU A 192 -15.15 0.85 2.44
N TYR A 193 -14.23 0.45 3.32
CA TYR A 193 -12.99 -0.23 2.90
C TYR A 193 -13.25 -1.62 2.31
N ILE A 194 -14.22 -2.37 2.86
CA ILE A 194 -14.63 -3.67 2.29
C ILE A 194 -15.23 -3.47 0.89
N LYS A 195 -16.15 -2.52 0.73
CA LYS A 195 -16.76 -2.18 -0.56
C LYS A 195 -15.71 -1.74 -1.60
N LEU A 196 -14.73 -0.92 -1.19
CA LEU A 196 -13.63 -0.52 -2.07
C LEU A 196 -12.78 -1.73 -2.48
N ALA A 197 -12.45 -2.62 -1.54
CA ALA A 197 -11.71 -3.84 -1.82
C ALA A 197 -12.45 -4.76 -2.80
N GLU A 198 -13.76 -4.96 -2.60
CA GLU A 198 -14.60 -5.74 -3.52
C GLU A 198 -14.66 -5.12 -4.91
N THR A 199 -14.83 -3.81 -5.00
CA THR A 199 -14.85 -3.06 -6.27
C THR A 199 -13.56 -3.27 -7.05
N LEU A 200 -12.41 -3.08 -6.39
CA LEU A 200 -11.09 -3.29 -7.00
C LEU A 200 -10.82 -4.76 -7.35
N TRP A 201 -11.30 -5.69 -6.52
CA TRP A 201 -11.15 -7.13 -6.77
C TRP A 201 -11.95 -7.57 -8.00
N ASN A 202 -13.23 -7.17 -8.08
CA ASN A 202 -14.11 -7.50 -9.20
C ASN A 202 -13.66 -6.82 -10.50
N GLY A 203 -12.91 -5.72 -10.37
CA GLY A 203 -12.35 -4.96 -11.48
C GLY A 203 -13.15 -3.69 -11.74
N THR A 204 -12.44 -2.65 -12.13
CA THR A 204 -13.02 -1.38 -12.54
C THR A 204 -12.95 -1.26 -14.06
N GLU A 205 -13.86 -0.49 -14.65
CA GLU A 205 -13.72 -0.11 -16.05
C GLU A 205 -12.42 0.65 -16.26
N PRO A 206 -11.65 0.38 -17.33
CA PRO A 206 -10.46 1.15 -17.65
C PRO A 206 -10.82 2.61 -17.90
N LEU A 207 -10.22 3.54 -17.15
CA LEU A 207 -10.38 4.97 -17.36
C LEU A 207 -9.20 5.54 -18.14
N ALA A 208 -9.50 6.42 -19.09
CA ALA A 208 -8.53 7.24 -19.81
C ALA A 208 -8.89 8.72 -19.62
N PRO A 209 -8.80 9.25 -18.38
CA PRO A 209 -9.20 10.62 -18.11
C PRO A 209 -8.29 11.60 -18.85
N ALA A 210 -8.87 12.71 -19.30
CA ALA A 210 -8.17 13.80 -19.95
C ALA A 210 -7.84 14.88 -18.90
N PRO A 211 -6.61 14.95 -18.37
CA PRO A 211 -6.27 15.95 -17.37
C PRO A 211 -6.44 17.36 -17.95
N LEU A 212 -6.92 18.27 -17.10
CA LEU A 212 -6.99 19.69 -17.41
C LEU A 212 -5.63 20.36 -17.28
N GLU A 213 -5.43 21.44 -18.02
CA GLU A 213 -4.31 22.37 -17.80
C GLU A 213 -4.48 23.07 -16.44
N ASP A 214 -3.37 23.46 -15.81
CA ASP A 214 -3.40 24.05 -14.46
C ASP A 214 -4.37 25.23 -14.36
N ARG A 215 -4.38 26.12 -15.36
CA ARG A 215 -5.29 27.28 -15.42
C ARG A 215 -6.77 26.88 -15.38
N ASP A 216 -7.14 25.86 -16.14
CA ASP A 216 -8.53 25.43 -16.26
C ASP A 216 -9.00 24.77 -14.95
N ILE A 217 -8.08 24.19 -14.17
CA ILE A 217 -8.37 23.69 -12.82
C ILE A 217 -8.73 24.85 -11.88
N PHE A 218 -7.99 25.97 -11.92
CA PHE A 218 -8.28 27.14 -11.09
C PHE A 218 -9.67 27.72 -11.41
N GLU A 219 -10.00 27.88 -12.69
CA GLU A 219 -11.30 28.35 -13.15
C GLU A 219 -12.44 27.39 -12.77
N LEU A 220 -12.24 26.08 -12.98
CA LEU A 220 -13.23 25.07 -12.62
C LEU A 220 -13.56 25.11 -11.12
N LEU A 221 -12.54 25.26 -10.29
CA LEU A 221 -12.67 25.23 -8.83
C LEU A 221 -13.01 26.60 -8.21
N GLY A 222 -13.07 27.68 -9.02
CA GLY A 222 -13.43 29.02 -8.55
C GLY A 222 -12.34 29.68 -7.69
N PHE A 223 -11.08 29.47 -8.06
CA PHE A 223 -9.90 30.06 -7.40
C PHE A 223 -9.19 31.13 -8.26
N ASP A 224 -9.84 31.56 -9.34
CA ASP A 224 -9.42 32.60 -10.28
C ASP A 224 -9.67 34.04 -9.80
#